data_AF-A0A1X0IDI3-F1
#
_entry.id   AF-A0A1X0IDI3-F1
#
_cell.length_a   1.000
_cell.length_b   1.000
_cell.length_c   1.000
_cell.angle_alpha   90.00
_cell.angle_beta   90.00
_cell.angle_gamma   90.00
#
_symmetry.space_group_name_H-M   'P 1'
#
loop_
_entity.id
_entity.type
_entity.pdbx_description
1 polymer ?
#
loop_
_entity_poly.entity_id
_entity_poly.type
_entity_poly.pdbx_seq_one_letter_code
_entity_poly.pdbx_strand_id
1 'polypeptide(L)' 'MKRSSASRTHHLVKTFWGWRDQQLPDGTLIWTSPARRTCVTTPGSALLFPSLCRAVGGMPAPEA' A
#
# COMPACT_ATOMS: atom_id res chain seq x y z
N MET A 1 -30.74 18.49 -10.43
CA MET A 1 -29.33 18.05 -10.56
C MET A 1 -29.17 16.67 -9.92
N LYS A 2 -29.32 15.57 -10.68
CA LYS A 2 -29.17 14.20 -10.16
C LYS A 2 -27.68 13.86 -10.18
N ARG A 3 -26.99 13.86 -9.03
CA ARG A 3 -25.61 13.36 -8.93
C ARG A 3 -25.67 11.83 -9.03
N SER A 4 -25.03 11.24 -10.03
CA SER A 4 -25.07 9.80 -10.30
C SER A 4 -24.49 9.01 -9.11
N SER A 5 -25.28 8.09 -8.56
CA SER A 5 -24.85 7.20 -7.46
C SER A 5 -23.71 6.25 -7.89
N ALA A 6 -23.52 6.06 -9.21
CA ALA A 6 -22.49 5.20 -9.78
C ALA A 6 -21.05 5.63 -9.43
N SER A 7 -20.74 6.95 -9.46
CA SER A 7 -19.39 7.42 -9.13
C SER A 7 -19.04 7.23 -7.66
N ARG A 8 -20.01 7.37 -6.76
CA ARG A 8 -19.79 7.20 -5.33
C ARG A 8 -19.61 5.73 -4.97
N THR A 9 -20.42 4.84 -5.52
CA THR A 9 -20.28 3.39 -5.32
C THR A 9 -18.99 2.85 -5.93
N HIS A 10 -18.64 3.25 -7.17
CA HIS A 10 -17.35 2.87 -7.77
C HIS A 10 -16.17 3.37 -6.94
N HIS A 11 -16.25 4.62 -6.45
CA HIS A 11 -15.21 5.18 -5.60
C HIS A 11 -15.05 4.38 -4.31
N LEU A 12 -16.16 3.97 -3.68
CA LEU A 12 -16.10 3.17 -2.46
C LEU A 12 -15.51 1.78 -2.70
N VAL A 13 -15.90 1.10 -3.79
CA VAL A 13 -15.37 -0.23 -4.12
C VAL A 13 -13.89 -0.17 -4.48
N LYS A 14 -13.46 0.78 -5.32
CA LYS A 14 -12.04 0.83 -5.73
C LYS A 14 -11.09 1.12 -4.56
N THR A 15 -11.55 1.88 -3.56
CA THR A 15 -10.71 2.39 -2.48
C THR A 15 -10.80 1.53 -1.22
N PHE A 16 -11.99 1.03 -0.85
CA PHE A 16 -12.20 0.38 0.45
C PHE A 16 -12.42 -1.13 0.37
N TRP A 17 -12.42 -1.74 -0.81
CA TRP A 17 -12.79 -3.15 -0.94
C TRP A 17 -11.62 -4.10 -0.70
N GLY A 18 -11.30 -4.35 0.58
CA GLY A 18 -10.55 -5.54 1.03
C GLY A 18 -9.07 -5.63 0.66
N TRP A 19 -8.49 -4.57 0.09
CA TRP A 19 -7.05 -4.45 -0.09
C TRP A 19 -6.38 -4.24 1.26
N ARG A 20 -5.20 -4.86 1.45
CA ARG A 20 -4.34 -4.63 2.61
C ARG A 20 -2.93 -4.34 2.13
N ASP A 21 -2.30 -3.32 2.70
CA ASP A 21 -0.88 -3.05 2.52
C ASP A 21 -0.12 -3.29 3.83
N GLN A 22 1.11 -3.77 3.71
CA GLN A 22 2.10 -3.77 4.78
C GLN A 22 3.36 -3.09 4.26
N GLN A 23 3.80 -2.06 4.98
CA GLN A 23 5.01 -1.32 4.65
C GLN A 23 6.16 -1.83 5.52
N LEU A 24 7.25 -2.23 4.88
CA LEU A 24 8.46 -2.64 5.57
C LEU A 24 9.39 -1.44 5.81
N PRO A 25 10.26 -1.50 6.84
CA PRO A 25 11.15 -0.38 7.16
C PRO A 25 12.15 0.00 6.07
N ASP A 26 12.42 -0.89 5.11
CA ASP A 26 13.29 -0.66 3.94
C ASP A 26 12.54 0.03 2.76
N GLY A 27 11.25 0.34 2.96
CA GLY A 27 10.37 0.94 1.96
C GLY A 27 9.68 -0.07 1.04
N THR A 28 9.91 -1.38 1.21
CA THR A 28 9.19 -2.41 0.46
C THR A 28 7.71 -2.44 0.86
N LEU A 29 6.82 -2.44 -0.14
CA LEU A 29 5.38 -2.57 0.07
C LEU A 29 4.90 -3.97 -0.33
N ILE A 30 4.15 -4.60 0.57
CA ILE A 30 3.45 -5.86 0.33
C ILE A 30 1.97 -5.56 0.16
N TRP A 31 1.44 -5.80 -1.03
CA TRP A 31 0.03 -5.61 -1.37
C TRP A 31 -0.71 -6.94 -1.38
N THR A 32 -1.77 -7.05 -0.59
CA THR A 32 -2.67 -8.20 -0.59
C THR A 32 -4.01 -7.79 -1.19
N SER A 33 -4.37 -8.42 -2.30
CA SER A 33 -5.67 -8.22 -2.95
C SER A 33 -6.79 -8.98 -2.22
N PRO A 34 -8.07 -8.62 -2.43
CA PRO A 34 -9.22 -9.32 -1.85
C PRO A 34 -9.28 -10.80 -2.24
N ALA A 35 -8.73 -11.16 -3.40
CA ALA A 35 -8.61 -12.52 -3.88
C ALA A 35 -7.44 -13.29 -3.25
N ARG A 36 -6.83 -12.77 -2.18
CA ARG A 36 -5.67 -13.33 -1.46
C ARG A 36 -4.40 -13.49 -2.31
N ARG A 37 -4.28 -12.71 -3.40
CA ARG A 37 -3.01 -12.62 -4.15
C ARG A 37 -2.14 -11.54 -3.56
N THR A 38 -0.85 -11.84 -3.43
CA THR A 38 0.16 -10.92 -2.91
C THR A 38 1.07 -10.44 -4.02
N CYS A 39 1.34 -9.14 -4.06
CA CYS A 39 2.35 -8.52 -4.91
C CYS A 39 3.35 -7.76 -4.02
N VAL A 40 4.63 -7.80 -4.38
CA VAL A 40 5.70 -7.11 -3.66
C VAL A 40 6.30 -6.06 -4.57
N THR A 41 6.41 -4.84 -4.07
CA THR A 41 7.02 -3.71 -4.79
C THR A 41 8.11 -3.07 -3.96
N THR A 42 9.31 -3.02 -4.52
CA THR A 42 10.47 -2.33 -3.93
C THR A 42 10.59 -0.92 -4.52
N PRO A 43 10.95 0.09 -3.73
CA PRO A 43 11.09 1.45 -4.22
C PRO A 43 12.17 1.55 -5.32
N GLY A 44 11.86 2.24 -6.42
CA GLY A 44 12.80 2.42 -7.52
C GLY A 44 14.08 3.19 -7.11
N SER A 45 14.01 4.00 -6.06
CA SER A 45 15.18 4.67 -5.47
C SER A 45 16.21 3.68 -4.94
N ALA A 46 15.84 2.42 -4.66
CA ALA A 46 16.80 1.40 -4.25
C ALA A 46 17.91 1.17 -5.30
N LEU A 47 17.63 1.46 -6.58
CA LEU A 47 18.63 1.37 -7.66
C LEU A 47 19.65 2.52 -7.62
N LEU A 48 19.21 3.73 -7.24
CA LEU A 48 20.04 4.95 -7.29
C LEU A 48 20.65 5.31 -5.93
N PHE A 49 19.97 4.96 -4.85
CA PHE A 49 20.28 5.33 -3.47
C PHE A 49 20.07 4.14 -2.50
N PRO A 50 20.79 3.01 -2.68
CA PRO A 50 20.55 1.78 -1.92
C PRO A 50 20.73 1.94 -0.40
N SER A 51 21.59 2.87 0.03
CA SER A 51 21.80 3.17 1.45
C SER A 51 20.57 3.83 2.11
N LEU A 52 19.77 4.58 1.36
CA LEU A 52 18.55 5.24 1.86
C LEU A 52 17.36 4.29 1.94
N CYS A 53 17.39 3.19 1.17
CA CYS A 53 16.40 2.12 1.26
C CYS A 53 16.77 1.07 2.33
N ARG A 54 17.81 1.32 3.14
CA ARG A 54 18.05 0.51 4.33
C ARG A 54 17.08 0.94 5.42
N ALA A 55 16.52 -0.02 6.14
CA ALA A 55 15.78 0.24 7.37
C ALA A 55 16.56 1.20 8.28
N VAL A 56 16.00 2.39 8.50
CA VAL A 56 16.47 3.32 9.52
C VAL A 56 15.77 2.92 10.82
N GLY A 57 16.54 2.78 11.91
CA GLY A 57 16.14 2.34 13.25
C GLY A 57 14.63 2.22 13.47
N GLY A 58 14.17 0.98 13.67
CA GLY A 58 12.77 0.55 13.59
C GLY A 58 11.77 1.58 14.12
N MET A 59 10.95 2.12 13.21
CA MET A 59 9.69 2.74 13.59
C MET A 59 8.88 1.70 14.39
N PRO A 60 8.46 1.99 15.63
CA PRO A 60 7.60 1.07 16.36
C PRO A 60 6.33 0.84 15.54
N ALA A 61 5.97 -0.42 15.34
CA ALA A 61 4.70 -0.75 14.70
C ALA A 61 3.57 -0.10 15.52
N PRO A 62 2.56 0.51 14.87
CA PRO A 62 1.41 1.01 15.60
C PRO A 62 0.78 -0.13 16.40
N GLU A 63 0.63 0.05 17.71
CA GLU A 63 -0.09 -0.88 18.58
C GLU A 63 -1.55 -0.97 18.11
N ALA A 64 -2.07 -2.19 18.03
CA ALA A 64 -3.36 -2.53 17.44
C ALA A 64 -4.55 -2.13 18.32
#